data_AF-A0A0L6X324-F1
#
_entry.id   AF-A0A0L6X324-F1
#
_cell.length_a   1.000
_cell.length_b   1.000
_cell.length_c   1.000
_cell.angle_alpha   90.00
_cell.angle_beta   90.00
_cell.angle_gamma   90.00
#
_symmetry.space_group_name_H-M   'P 1'
#
loop_
_entity.id
_entity.type
_entity.pdbx_description
1 polymer ?
#
loop_
_entity_poly.entity_id
_entity_poly.type
_entity_poly.pdbx_seq_one_letter_code
_entity_poly.pdbx_strand_id
1 'polypeptide(L)'
;MVTGAHPTLPLDLVEATWLIELPQGPLSTKELIGYCARALAKHHQHVEEMRERVEKDKLQWPLKLAEEHKNSIKDFSFKPLDLVLVKNMITESSYSAKMLPHFHGPMVLIAKTKGGNYIVAELDGSVWQTRVAAFRVVPYKAQKQLELSQSLEQWVDITPKKLKGLREELQRPTINAMSDLLFRSIRLHEPVDHDTIKLDNSPKS
;
A
#
# COMPACT_ATOMS: atom_id res chain seq x y z
N MET A 1 -13.35 16.23 -26.92
CA MET A 1 -12.91 15.69 -25.62
C MET A 1 -11.59 16.34 -25.25
N VAL A 2 -11.38 16.71 -24.00
CA VAL A 2 -10.20 17.51 -23.58
C VAL A 2 -8.89 16.72 -23.68
N THR A 3 -8.92 15.41 -23.48
CA THR A 3 -7.74 14.52 -23.39
C THR A 3 -7.24 13.96 -24.72
N GLY A 4 -7.79 14.41 -25.86
CA GLY A 4 -7.37 13.97 -27.21
C GLY A 4 -7.72 12.53 -27.59
N ALA A 5 -7.73 11.60 -26.62
CA ALA A 5 -8.12 10.19 -26.78
C ALA A 5 -9.01 9.72 -25.63
N HIS A 6 -9.74 8.62 -25.87
CA HIS A 6 -10.51 7.93 -24.84
C HIS A 6 -9.56 7.07 -24.00
N PRO A 7 -9.61 7.15 -22.66
CA PRO A 7 -8.82 6.27 -21.82
C PRO A 7 -9.31 4.83 -21.97
N THR A 8 -8.42 3.92 -22.37
CA THR A 8 -8.75 2.51 -22.61
C THR A 8 -8.10 1.62 -21.55
N LEU A 9 -6.86 1.96 -21.17
CA LEU A 9 -6.12 1.30 -20.11
C LEU A 9 -6.27 2.06 -18.79
N PRO A 10 -6.08 1.38 -17.64
CA PRO A 10 -6.02 2.04 -16.34
C PRO A 10 -4.97 3.17 -16.30
N LEU A 11 -3.87 3.03 -17.03
CA LEU A 11 -2.86 4.08 -17.17
C LEU A 11 -3.41 5.32 -17.89
N ASP A 12 -4.18 5.13 -18.96
CA ASP A 12 -4.75 6.24 -19.73
C ASP A 12 -5.76 7.04 -18.87
N LEU A 13 -6.50 6.37 -17.99
CA LEU A 13 -7.43 7.02 -17.06
C LEU A 13 -6.69 7.95 -16.08
N VAL A 14 -5.54 7.49 -15.62
CA VAL A 14 -4.67 8.21 -14.71
C VAL A 14 -4.00 9.39 -15.43
N GLU A 15 -3.43 9.17 -16.62
CA GLU A 15 -2.82 10.22 -17.45
C GLU A 15 -3.83 11.30 -17.85
N ALA A 16 -5.06 10.91 -18.20
CA ALA A 16 -6.16 11.81 -18.55
C ALA A 16 -6.51 12.80 -17.44
N THR A 17 -6.32 12.39 -16.18
CA THR A 17 -6.63 13.21 -15.01
C THR A 17 -5.46 14.11 -14.61
N TRP A 18 -4.23 13.76 -15.01
CA TRP A 18 -3.02 14.42 -14.53
C TRP A 18 -2.39 15.40 -15.53
N LEU A 19 -2.42 15.08 -16.84
CA LEU A 19 -1.74 15.87 -17.88
C LEU A 19 -2.45 17.19 -18.19
N ILE A 20 -3.73 17.31 -17.86
CA ILE A 20 -4.55 18.49 -18.12
C ILE A 20 -5.27 18.91 -16.85
N GLU A 21 -5.14 20.18 -16.48
CA GLU A 21 -5.98 20.77 -15.44
C GLU A 21 -7.43 20.87 -15.90
N LEU A 22 -8.35 20.49 -15.01
CA LEU A 22 -9.78 20.59 -15.28
C LEU A 22 -10.16 22.07 -15.43
N PRO A 23 -10.74 22.47 -16.58
CA PRO A 23 -11.19 23.83 -16.76
C PRO A 23 -12.36 24.14 -15.82
N GLN A 24 -12.37 25.34 -15.25
CA GLN A 24 -13.41 25.80 -14.31
C GLN A 24 -14.75 26.15 -15.01
N GLY A 25 -14.80 26.10 -16.34
CA GLY A 25 -15.96 26.49 -17.13
C GLY A 25 -15.96 25.89 -18.54
N PRO A 26 -16.99 26.20 -19.35
CA PRO A 26 -17.11 25.68 -20.71
C PRO A 26 -15.97 26.22 -21.58
N LEU A 27 -15.27 25.31 -22.25
CA LEU A 27 -14.13 25.63 -23.13
C LEU A 27 -14.62 26.10 -24.51
N SER A 28 -13.96 27.13 -25.05
CA SER A 28 -14.05 27.46 -26.47
C SER A 28 -13.42 26.37 -27.34
N THR A 29 -13.84 26.26 -28.60
CA THR A 29 -13.29 25.26 -29.55
C THR A 29 -11.77 25.37 -29.70
N LYS A 30 -11.21 26.60 -29.70
CA LYS A 30 -9.76 26.82 -29.79
C LYS A 30 -9.02 26.33 -28.55
N GLU A 31 -9.59 26.60 -27.38
CA GLU A 31 -9.02 26.15 -26.10
C GLU A 31 -9.06 24.63 -26.02
N LEU A 32 -10.18 24.02 -26.40
CA LEU A 32 -10.34 22.57 -26.45
C LEU A 32 -9.27 21.91 -27.33
N ILE A 33 -9.03 22.45 -28.53
CA ILE A 33 -7.97 21.96 -29.44
C ILE A 33 -6.59 22.14 -28.82
N GLY A 34 -6.33 23.27 -28.16
CA GLY A 34 -5.07 23.53 -27.44
C GLY A 34 -4.82 22.53 -26.32
N TYR A 35 -5.84 22.22 -25.52
CA TYR A 35 -5.77 21.18 -24.49
C TYR A 35 -5.52 19.80 -25.08
N CYS A 36 -6.22 19.44 -26.16
CA CYS A 36 -6.01 18.17 -26.86
C CYS A 36 -4.57 18.03 -27.37
N ALA A 37 -4.05 19.06 -28.03
CA ALA A 37 -2.69 19.08 -28.53
C ALA A 37 -1.67 18.94 -27.40
N ARG A 38 -1.93 19.58 -26.25
CA ARG A 38 -1.08 19.47 -25.06
C ARG A 38 -1.09 18.07 -24.44
N ALA A 39 -2.26 17.42 -24.32
CA ALA A 39 -2.36 16.03 -23.86
C ALA A 39 -1.65 15.07 -24.81
N LEU A 40 -1.89 15.20 -26.11
CA LEU A 40 -1.32 14.31 -27.13
C LEU A 40 0.20 14.49 -27.26
N ALA A 41 0.69 15.72 -27.09
CA ALA A 41 2.12 16.00 -27.19
C ALA A 41 2.94 15.37 -26.05
N LYS A 42 2.32 14.98 -24.91
CA LYS A 42 2.98 14.39 -23.73
C LYS A 42 4.38 14.98 -23.46
N HIS A 43 4.49 16.31 -23.50
CA HIS A 43 5.78 16.99 -23.51
C HIS A 43 6.60 16.63 -22.27
N HIS A 44 7.88 16.29 -22.45
CA HIS A 44 8.74 15.77 -21.39
C HIS A 44 8.81 16.70 -20.16
N GLN A 45 8.81 18.04 -20.37
CA GLN A 45 8.78 19.01 -19.27
C GLN A 45 7.52 18.88 -18.42
N HIS A 46 6.35 18.78 -19.06
CA HIS A 46 5.10 18.62 -18.32
C HIS A 46 5.08 17.28 -17.57
N VAL A 47 5.65 16.22 -18.13
CA VAL A 47 5.72 14.92 -17.45
C VAL A 47 6.63 14.99 -16.22
N GLU A 48 7.76 15.69 -16.28
CA GLU A 48 8.66 15.86 -15.12
C GLU A 48 8.05 16.77 -14.05
N GLU A 49 7.46 17.91 -14.42
CA GLU A 49 6.72 18.77 -13.49
C GLU A 49 5.62 17.97 -12.75
N MET A 50 4.94 17.08 -13.47
CA MET A 50 3.93 16.19 -12.89
C MET A 50 4.52 15.15 -11.95
N ARG A 51 5.68 14.57 -12.28
CA ARG A 51 6.39 13.63 -11.39
C ARG A 51 6.70 14.30 -10.06
N GLU A 52 7.27 15.50 -10.09
CA GLU A 52 7.60 16.23 -8.87
C GLU A 52 6.35 16.54 -8.02
N ARG A 53 5.24 16.94 -8.66
CA ARG A 53 3.98 17.21 -7.95
C ARG A 53 3.44 15.95 -7.29
N VAL A 54 3.36 14.84 -8.03
CA VAL A 54 2.84 13.57 -7.52
C VAL A 54 3.74 13.00 -6.42
N GLU A 55 5.06 13.14 -6.52
CA GLU A 55 5.97 12.72 -5.45
C GLU A 55 5.74 13.51 -4.17
N LYS A 56 5.58 14.83 -4.27
CA LYS A 56 5.23 15.69 -3.12
C LYS A 56 3.90 15.26 -2.52
N ASP A 57 2.86 15.07 -3.34
CA ASP A 57 1.53 14.68 -2.88
C ASP A 57 1.53 13.28 -2.24
N LYS A 58 2.25 12.31 -2.82
CA LYS A 58 2.42 10.96 -2.25
C LYS A 58 3.06 10.97 -0.86
N LEU A 59 3.94 11.93 -0.58
CA LEU A 59 4.55 12.08 0.74
C LEU A 59 3.63 12.82 1.72
N GLN A 60 2.90 13.83 1.25
CA GLN A 60 2.00 14.64 2.08
C GLN A 60 0.71 13.92 2.43
N TRP A 61 0.16 13.13 1.51
CA TRP A 61 -1.14 12.50 1.67
C TRP A 61 -1.21 11.50 2.84
N PRO A 62 -0.24 10.58 3.03
CA PRO A 62 -0.22 9.70 4.20
C PRO A 62 -0.14 10.47 5.52
N LEU A 63 0.62 11.57 5.57
CA LEU A 63 0.73 12.42 6.76
C LEU A 63 -0.61 13.08 7.08
N LYS A 64 -1.27 13.65 6.06
CA LYS A 64 -2.59 14.27 6.20
C LYS A 64 -3.65 13.26 6.61
N LEU A 65 -3.64 12.07 6.01
CA LEU A 65 -4.56 10.99 6.36
C LEU A 65 -4.36 10.52 7.80
N ALA A 66 -3.10 10.35 8.22
CA ALA A 66 -2.78 10.01 9.60
C ALA A 66 -3.29 11.06 10.58
N GLU A 67 -3.17 12.35 10.24
CA GLU A 67 -3.66 13.49 11.02
C GLU A 67 -5.19 13.53 11.13
N GLU A 68 -5.89 13.45 10.00
CA GLU A 68 -7.35 13.50 9.92
C GLU A 68 -8.00 12.31 10.63
N HIS A 69 -7.36 11.14 10.58
CA HIS A 69 -7.90 9.90 11.14
C HIS A 69 -7.20 9.43 12.42
N LYS A 70 -6.48 10.31 13.14
CA LYS A 70 -5.80 9.99 14.42
C LYS A 70 -6.66 9.21 15.42
N ASN A 71 -7.96 9.50 15.47
CA ASN A 71 -8.89 8.88 16.42
C ASN A 71 -9.44 7.52 15.94
N SER A 72 -9.43 7.30 14.63
CA SER A 72 -9.99 6.11 13.98
C SER A 72 -8.93 5.05 13.74
N ILE A 73 -7.75 5.46 13.25
CA ILE A 73 -6.60 4.59 13.04
C ILE A 73 -6.01 4.25 14.40
N LYS A 74 -6.30 3.05 14.88
CA LYS A 74 -5.78 2.52 16.13
C LYS A 74 -4.84 1.37 15.82
N ASP A 75 -3.57 1.57 16.13
CA ASP A 75 -2.59 0.49 16.12
C ASP A 75 -2.68 -0.30 17.41
N PHE A 76 -3.17 -1.53 17.31
CA PHE A 76 -3.20 -2.45 18.43
C PHE A 76 -1.90 -3.27 18.47
N SER A 77 -1.12 -3.10 19.53
CA SER A 77 0.02 -3.96 19.84
C SER A 77 -0.42 -5.09 20.75
N PHE A 78 -0.49 -6.30 20.21
CA PHE A 78 -0.83 -7.50 20.97
C PHE A 78 0.42 -8.26 21.40
N LYS A 79 0.36 -8.83 22.61
CA LYS A 79 1.37 -9.76 23.13
C LYS A 79 0.95 -11.20 22.84
N PRO A 80 1.90 -12.14 22.74
CA PRO A 80 1.57 -13.57 22.77
C PRO A 80 0.67 -13.89 23.97
N LEU A 81 -0.29 -14.78 23.77
CA LEU A 81 -1.36 -15.19 24.69
C LEU A 81 -2.51 -14.19 24.85
N ASP A 82 -2.48 -13.03 24.20
CA ASP A 82 -3.63 -12.11 24.23
C ASP A 82 -4.83 -12.70 23.47
N LEU A 83 -6.03 -12.46 24.01
CA LEU A 83 -7.28 -12.86 23.38
C LEU A 83 -7.72 -11.79 22.36
N VAL A 84 -7.97 -12.23 21.14
CA VAL A 84 -8.28 -11.36 20.00
C VAL A 84 -9.47 -11.88 19.21
N LEU A 85 -10.13 -10.99 18.48
CA LEU A 85 -11.13 -11.29 17.46
C LEU A 85 -10.50 -11.11 16.09
N VAL A 86 -10.85 -11.98 15.14
CA VAL A 86 -10.37 -11.88 13.76
C VAL A 86 -11.52 -11.48 12.84
N LYS A 87 -11.37 -10.34 12.18
CA LYS A 87 -12.37 -9.81 11.24
C LYS A 87 -12.47 -10.67 9.99
N ASN A 88 -13.71 -10.98 9.59
CA ASN A 88 -14.01 -11.68 8.35
C ASN A 88 -14.17 -10.67 7.19
N MET A 89 -13.15 -10.60 6.33
CA MET A 89 -13.11 -9.65 5.20
C MET A 89 -14.19 -9.94 4.14
N ILE A 90 -14.55 -11.21 3.93
CA ILE A 90 -15.55 -11.58 2.93
C ILE A 90 -16.89 -10.96 3.31
N THR A 91 -17.30 -11.17 4.56
CA THR A 91 -18.54 -10.62 5.11
C THR A 91 -18.53 -9.10 5.12
N GLU A 92 -17.44 -8.48 5.56
CA GLU A 92 -17.32 -7.01 5.60
C GLU A 92 -17.47 -6.36 4.22
N SER A 93 -16.84 -6.94 3.19
CA SER A 93 -16.84 -6.38 1.84
C SER A 93 -18.15 -6.59 1.07
N SER A 94 -18.98 -7.55 1.50
CA SER A 94 -20.22 -7.90 0.82
C SER A 94 -21.43 -7.13 1.35
N TYR A 95 -22.13 -6.42 0.46
CA TYR A 95 -23.32 -5.64 0.81
C TYR A 95 -24.48 -6.50 1.34
N SER A 96 -24.62 -7.73 0.85
CA SER A 96 -25.70 -8.66 1.20
C SER A 96 -25.48 -9.40 2.53
N ALA A 97 -24.26 -9.39 3.09
CA ALA A 97 -23.92 -10.19 4.26
C ALA A 97 -24.06 -9.46 5.60
N LYS A 98 -24.85 -8.38 5.66
CA LYS A 98 -25.04 -7.59 6.89
C LYS A 98 -25.49 -8.42 8.10
N MET A 99 -26.15 -9.56 7.88
CA MET A 99 -26.65 -10.46 8.92
C MET A 99 -25.69 -11.61 9.27
N LEU A 100 -24.52 -11.70 8.63
CA LEU A 100 -23.54 -12.75 8.91
C LEU A 100 -22.54 -12.35 10.00
N PRO A 101 -21.88 -13.31 10.67
CA PRO A 101 -20.82 -13.01 11.64
C PRO A 101 -19.65 -12.25 11.00
N HIS A 102 -19.36 -11.05 11.51
CA HIS A 102 -18.28 -10.18 11.02
C HIS A 102 -16.92 -10.49 11.67
N PHE A 103 -16.93 -11.21 12.79
CA PHE A 103 -15.75 -11.59 13.54
C PHE A 103 -15.78 -13.09 13.80
N HIS A 104 -14.63 -13.73 13.64
CA HIS A 104 -14.37 -15.04 14.20
C HIS A 104 -14.11 -14.89 15.70
N GLY A 105 -14.47 -15.93 16.45
CA GLY A 105 -14.56 -15.93 17.90
C GLY A 105 -13.27 -15.55 18.64
N PRO A 106 -13.29 -15.58 19.97
CA PRO A 106 -12.11 -15.27 20.77
C PRO A 106 -10.99 -16.27 20.46
N MET A 107 -9.87 -15.75 20.00
CA MET A 107 -8.68 -16.49 19.56
C MET A 107 -7.45 -16.04 20.33
N VAL A 108 -6.55 -16.97 20.61
CA VAL A 108 -5.31 -16.70 21.33
C VAL A 108 -4.23 -16.33 20.33
N LEU A 109 -3.55 -15.21 20.59
CA LEU A 109 -2.41 -14.80 19.80
C LEU A 109 -1.20 -15.69 20.11
N ILE A 110 -0.60 -16.30 19.10
CA ILE A 110 0.63 -17.09 19.29
C ILE A 110 1.87 -16.22 19.14
N ALA A 111 1.97 -15.52 18.01
CA ALA A 111 3.15 -14.73 17.67
C ALA A 111 2.84 -13.67 16.61
N LYS A 112 3.64 -12.60 16.61
CA LYS A 112 3.68 -11.60 15.54
C LYS A 112 4.85 -11.86 14.61
N THR A 113 4.58 -11.94 13.32
CA THR A 113 5.60 -12.07 12.28
C THR A 113 6.32 -10.75 12.00
N LYS A 114 7.54 -10.79 11.45
CA LYS A 114 8.28 -9.57 11.06
C LYS A 114 7.52 -8.70 10.05
N GLY A 115 6.72 -9.31 9.18
CA GLY A 115 5.85 -8.61 8.24
C GLY A 115 4.60 -7.99 8.87
N GLY A 116 4.48 -8.00 10.20
CA GLY A 116 3.35 -7.41 10.93
C GLY A 116 2.13 -8.32 11.07
N ASN A 117 2.07 -9.43 10.33
CA ASN A 117 0.96 -10.39 10.43
C ASN A 117 1.02 -11.19 11.73
N TYR A 118 -0.13 -11.65 12.19
CA TYR A 118 -0.30 -12.42 13.41
C TYR A 118 -0.62 -13.89 13.11
N ILE A 119 -0.16 -14.76 14.01
CA ILE A 119 -0.53 -16.17 14.05
C ILE A 119 -1.47 -16.32 15.25
N VAL A 120 -2.64 -16.90 15.00
CA VAL A 120 -3.70 -17.05 16.00
C VAL A 120 -4.10 -18.52 16.12
N ALA A 121 -4.57 -18.91 17.30
CA ALA A 121 -5.13 -20.21 17.58
C ALA A 121 -6.53 -20.07 18.19
N GLU A 122 -7.35 -21.08 18.00
CA GLU A 122 -8.57 -21.29 18.78
C GLU A 122 -8.23 -21.71 20.22
N LEU A 123 -9.22 -21.61 21.11
CA LEU A 123 -9.06 -21.87 22.55
C LEU A 123 -8.77 -23.34 22.90
N ASP A 124 -8.91 -24.24 21.94
CA ASP A 124 -8.54 -25.66 22.02
C ASP A 124 -7.06 -25.92 21.70
N GLY A 125 -6.31 -24.90 21.25
CA GLY A 125 -4.93 -25.05 20.80
C GLY A 125 -4.78 -25.24 19.28
N SER A 126 -5.89 -25.33 18.53
CA SER A 126 -5.89 -25.47 17.07
C SER A 126 -5.42 -24.18 16.40
N VAL A 127 -4.35 -24.26 15.60
CA VAL A 127 -3.77 -23.07 14.98
C VAL A 127 -4.38 -22.77 13.63
N TRP A 128 -4.73 -21.50 13.42
CA TRP A 128 -5.17 -21.02 12.14
C TRP A 128 -4.05 -21.16 11.11
N GLN A 129 -4.29 -21.95 10.06
CA GLN A 129 -3.27 -22.30 9.06
C GLN A 129 -2.67 -21.06 8.35
N THR A 130 -3.52 -20.09 8.03
CA THR A 130 -3.15 -18.83 7.37
C THR A 130 -2.79 -17.74 8.38
N ARG A 131 -1.77 -16.95 8.04
CA ARG A 131 -1.41 -15.74 8.80
C ARG A 131 -2.51 -14.69 8.67
N VAL A 132 -2.83 -14.04 9.78
CA VAL A 132 -3.86 -12.99 9.84
C VAL A 132 -3.19 -11.62 9.75
N ALA A 133 -3.66 -10.78 8.83
CA ALA A 133 -3.13 -9.42 8.70
C ALA A 133 -3.44 -8.58 9.95
N ALA A 134 -2.52 -7.68 10.34
CA ALA A 134 -2.64 -6.88 11.57
C ALA A 134 -3.96 -6.12 11.68
N PHE A 135 -4.41 -5.50 10.58
CA PHE A 135 -5.64 -4.70 10.54
C PHE A 135 -6.93 -5.52 10.71
N ARG A 136 -6.85 -6.86 10.61
CA ARG A 136 -7.99 -7.76 10.85
C ARG A 136 -8.12 -8.16 12.32
N VAL A 137 -7.09 -7.93 13.14
CA VAL A 137 -7.06 -8.38 14.53
C VAL A 137 -7.53 -7.26 15.45
N VAL A 138 -8.55 -7.55 16.27
CA VAL A 138 -9.18 -6.60 17.19
C VAL A 138 -9.09 -7.15 18.62
N PRO A 139 -8.84 -6.33 19.66
CA PRO A 139 -8.80 -6.82 21.03
C PRO A 139 -10.13 -7.44 21.46
N TYR A 140 -10.08 -8.61 22.09
CA TYR A 140 -11.25 -9.18 22.75
C TYR A 140 -11.34 -8.63 24.19
N LYS A 141 -12.42 -7.89 24.48
CA LYS A 141 -12.68 -7.38 25.84
C LYS A 141 -13.36 -8.46 26.68
N ALA A 142 -12.57 -9.31 27.31
CA ALA A 142 -13.08 -10.32 28.23
C ALA A 142 -13.60 -9.67 29.53
N GLN A 143 -14.72 -10.17 30.06
CA GLN A 143 -15.23 -9.76 31.37
C GLN A 143 -14.44 -10.38 32.54
N LYS A 144 -13.72 -11.48 32.28
CA LYS A 144 -12.84 -12.18 33.23
C LYS A 144 -11.52 -12.48 32.53
N GLN A 145 -10.40 -12.32 33.24
CA GLN A 145 -9.09 -12.72 32.71
C GLN A 145 -9.01 -14.24 32.64
N LEU A 146 -8.68 -14.76 31.46
CA LEU A 146 -8.32 -16.17 31.29
C LEU A 146 -6.84 -16.29 31.65
N GLU A 147 -6.55 -16.85 32.81
CA GLU A 147 -5.19 -17.22 33.19
C GLU A 147 -4.79 -18.45 32.38
N LEU A 148 -4.24 -18.25 31.19
CA LEU A 148 -3.55 -19.31 30.44
C LEU A 148 -2.24 -19.62 31.17
N SER A 149 -2.34 -20.37 32.27
CA SER A 149 -1.24 -20.70 33.18
C SER A 149 -0.23 -21.71 32.60
N GLN A 150 -0.49 -22.22 31.38
CA GLN A 150 0.35 -23.19 30.70
C GLN A 150 1.30 -22.52 29.71
N SER A 151 2.51 -23.06 29.61
CA SER A 151 3.48 -22.60 28.60
C SER A 151 2.89 -22.81 27.21
N LEU A 152 2.98 -21.79 26.34
CA LEU A 152 2.42 -21.76 24.98
C LEU A 152 2.79 -23.01 24.15
N GLU A 153 3.98 -23.57 24.39
CA GLU A 153 4.48 -24.78 23.73
C GLU A 153 3.78 -26.08 24.15
N GLN A 154 3.15 -26.13 25.33
CA GLN A 154 2.40 -27.28 25.82
C GLN A 154 0.92 -27.22 25.41
N TRP A 155 0.41 -26.01 25.18
CA TRP A 155 -1.01 -25.77 24.90
C TRP A 155 -1.34 -25.80 23.40
N VAL A 156 -0.38 -25.46 22.54
CA VAL A 156 -0.61 -25.42 21.09
C VAL A 156 -0.35 -26.79 20.46
N ASP A 157 -1.27 -27.25 19.60
CA ASP A 157 -1.15 -28.48 18.80
C ASP A 157 -0.16 -28.35 17.61
N ILE A 158 0.94 -27.63 17.82
CA ILE A 158 2.01 -27.48 16.83
C ILE A 158 3.24 -28.23 17.31
N THR A 159 3.80 -29.06 16.43
CA THR A 159 5.11 -29.67 16.63
C THR A 159 6.16 -28.58 16.90
N PRO A 160 6.99 -28.69 17.95
CA PRO A 160 7.97 -27.66 18.32
C PRO A 160 8.94 -27.28 17.18
N LYS A 161 9.17 -28.20 16.23
CA LYS A 161 9.92 -27.95 14.99
C LYS A 161 9.27 -26.89 14.08
N LYS A 162 7.94 -26.89 13.96
CA LYS A 162 7.17 -25.92 13.16
C LYS A 162 7.08 -24.56 13.86
N LEU A 163 7.01 -24.53 15.19
CA LEU A 163 7.16 -23.29 15.98
C LEU A 163 8.56 -22.67 15.81
N LYS A 164 9.63 -23.49 15.84
CA LYS A 164 11.00 -23.04 15.55
C LYS A 164 11.15 -22.50 14.13
N GLY A 165 10.66 -23.23 13.12
CA GLY A 165 10.68 -22.77 11.73
C GLY A 165 9.94 -21.45 11.52
N LEU A 166 8.76 -21.30 12.17
CA LEU A 166 8.05 -20.01 12.19
C LEU A 166 8.93 -18.92 12.80
N ARG A 167 9.51 -19.17 14.00
CA ARG A 167 10.39 -18.23 14.70
C ARG A 167 11.63 -17.80 13.88
N GLU A 168 12.22 -18.72 13.13
CA GLU A 168 13.36 -18.45 12.23
C GLU A 168 12.94 -17.62 11.02
N GLU A 169 11.76 -17.88 10.44
CA GLU A 169 11.18 -17.04 9.40
C GLU A 169 10.89 -15.62 9.92
N LEU A 170 10.50 -15.50 11.19
CA LEU A 170 10.37 -14.20 11.87
C LEU A 170 11.71 -13.49 12.06
N GLN A 171 12.86 -14.08 11.74
CA GLN A 171 14.17 -13.44 11.91
C GLN A 171 14.79 -12.96 10.59
N ARG A 172 14.19 -13.23 9.43
CA ARG A 172 14.72 -12.76 8.13
C ARG A 172 14.46 -11.25 7.91
N PRO A 173 15.44 -10.46 7.43
CA PRO A 173 15.26 -9.03 7.20
C PRO A 173 14.38 -8.75 5.97
N THR A 174 13.53 -7.73 6.04
CA THR A 174 12.76 -7.20 4.90
C THR A 174 13.62 -6.22 4.12
N ILE A 175 13.82 -6.47 2.82
CA ILE A 175 14.59 -5.60 1.93
C ILE A 175 13.63 -4.57 1.31
N ASN A 176 13.94 -3.28 1.52
CA ASN A 176 13.45 -2.09 0.80
C ASN A 176 11.93 -1.86 0.70
N ALA A 177 11.37 -1.10 1.65
CA ALA A 177 10.04 -0.48 1.50
C ALA A 177 10.11 0.99 1.00
N MET A 178 11.27 1.64 1.08
CA MET A 178 11.39 3.09 0.82
C MET A 178 11.67 3.47 -0.64
N SER A 179 12.18 2.55 -1.45
CA SER A 179 12.43 2.79 -2.88
C SER A 179 11.16 2.92 -3.71
N ASP A 180 10.06 2.33 -3.24
CA ASP A 180 8.84 2.14 -4.05
C ASP A 180 7.96 3.39 -4.11
N LEU A 181 8.21 4.37 -3.23
CA LEU A 181 7.45 5.61 -3.19
C LEU A 181 7.92 6.64 -4.23
N LEU A 182 9.11 6.46 -4.79
CA LEU A 182 9.76 7.41 -5.70
C LEU A 182 9.72 6.90 -7.14
N PHE A 183 9.54 7.79 -8.11
CA PHE A 183 9.66 7.43 -9.53
C PHE A 183 11.12 7.26 -9.99
N ARG A 184 12.07 7.30 -9.05
CA ARG A 184 13.52 7.27 -9.26
C ARG A 184 14.00 6.07 -10.10
N SER A 185 13.27 4.97 -10.10
CA SER A 185 13.58 3.76 -10.89
C SER A 185 13.22 3.89 -12.37
N ILE A 186 12.39 4.87 -12.77
CA ILE A 186 11.90 5.03 -14.14
C ILE A 186 12.61 6.21 -14.80
N ARG A 187 13.52 5.92 -15.74
CA ARG A 187 14.22 6.93 -16.54
C ARG A 187 13.36 7.28 -17.76
N LEU A 188 13.09 8.57 -17.96
CA LEU A 188 12.41 9.08 -19.16
C LEU A 188 13.37 9.42 -20.31
N HIS A 189 14.67 9.50 -20.01
CA HIS A 189 15.73 9.79 -20.98
C HIS A 189 16.89 8.79 -20.81
N GLU A 190 17.50 8.39 -21.93
CA GLU A 190 18.86 7.85 -21.92
C GLU A 190 19.84 9.02 -21.67
N PRO A 191 20.94 8.81 -20.93
CA PRO A 191 21.94 9.84 -20.73
C PRO A 191 22.49 10.26 -22.09
N VAL A 192 22.23 11.50 -22.49
CA VAL A 192 22.82 12.08 -23.68
C VAL A 192 24.19 12.59 -23.29
N ASP A 193 25.24 11.84 -23.64
CA ASP A 193 26.62 12.32 -23.60
C ASP A 193 26.76 13.45 -24.63
N HIS A 194 26.73 14.69 -24.16
CA HIS A 194 27.10 15.85 -24.98
C HIS A 194 28.52 16.28 -24.66
N ASP A 195 29.49 15.42 -25.00
CA ASP A 195 30.89 15.82 -25.13
C ASP A 195 31.32 15.85 -26.60
N THR A 196 31.71 17.06 -27.01
CA THR A 196 32.59 17.39 -28.15
C THR A 196 32.12 17.11 -29.59
N ILE A 197 31.54 18.14 -30.21
CA ILE A 197 31.89 18.50 -31.59
C ILE A 197 32.36 19.95 -31.60
N LYS A 198 33.67 20.15 -31.45
CA LYS A 198 34.33 21.41 -31.82
C LYS A 198 34.37 21.47 -33.36
N LEU A 199 33.57 22.34 -33.96
CA LEU A 199 33.69 22.70 -35.37
C LEU A 199 34.91 23.61 -35.53
N ASP A 200 35.99 23.04 -36.07
CA ASP A 200 37.19 23.75 -36.51
C ASP A 200 36.90 24.41 -37.87
N ASN A 201 36.68 25.72 -37.85
CA ASN A 201 36.56 26.54 -39.06
C ASN A 201 37.80 27.46 -39.15
N SER A 202 38.80 27.03 -39.91
CA SER A 202 39.90 27.88 -40.36
C SER A 202 39.71 28.23 -41.84
N PRO A 203 39.81 29.50 -42.26
CA PRO A 203 39.63 29.89 -43.65
C PRO A 203 40.91 29.64 -44.44
N LYS A 204 40.82 28.95 -45.58
CA LYS A 204 41.92 28.89 -46.57
C LYS A 204 41.83 30.11 -47.49
N SER A 205 42.93 30.86 -47.55
CA SER A 205 43.22 31.93 -48.52
C SER A 205 43.19 31.46 -49.96
#